data_AF-A0A7C3BWH6-F1
#
_entry.id   AF-A0A7C3BWH6-F1
#
_cell.length_a   1.000
_cell.length_b   1.000
_cell.length_c   1.000
_cell.angle_alpha   90.00
_cell.angle_beta   90.00
_cell.angle_gamma   90.00
#
_symmetry.space_group_name_H-M   'P 1'
#
loop_
_entity.id
_entity.type
_entity.pdbx_description
1 polymer ?
#
loop_
_entity_poly.entity_id
_entity_poly.type
_entity_poly.pdbx_seq_one_letter_code
_entity_poly.pdbx_strand_id
1 'polypeptide(L)'
;MGIDKGFAEFKDIYQFAHNSTGMNLNHEDAESFALHWAREYSNKNFEKFKDVFRYARSTGGMNLSHELSVDFALEWVNDYADRDFEKFKNVFRFARSPGGMNLYYAHALNFAYEWVRDHANRDFEKFTEVFRYARTPDGMNLNFEYALYFAFQWVRDYSRRDFEKFKDAYRFARSPGGMNLTYEAAKKFAFRKLLDS
;
A
#
# COMPACT_ATOMS: atom_id res chain seq x y z
N MET A 1 -31.08 15.31 -14.76
CA MET A 1 -30.37 14.04 -15.04
C MET A 1 -31.40 13.07 -15.57
N GLY A 2 -31.23 12.57 -16.80
CA GLY A 2 -32.24 11.78 -17.49
C GLY A 2 -32.41 10.39 -16.88
N ILE A 3 -33.65 9.90 -16.86
CA ILE A 3 -34.08 8.55 -16.41
C ILE A 3 -33.15 7.46 -16.98
N ASP A 4 -32.66 7.65 -18.20
CA ASP A 4 -31.76 6.73 -18.91
C ASP A 4 -30.42 6.49 -18.21
N LYS A 5 -29.86 7.50 -17.53
CA LYS A 5 -28.57 7.37 -16.82
C LYS A 5 -28.71 6.48 -15.58
N GLY A 6 -29.77 6.70 -14.80
CA GLY A 6 -30.03 5.91 -13.58
C GLY A 6 -30.32 4.45 -13.88
N PHE A 7 -31.05 4.17 -14.96
CA PHE A 7 -31.33 2.79 -15.37
C PHE A 7 -30.09 2.06 -15.90
N ALA A 8 -29.22 2.75 -16.66
CA ALA A 8 -27.96 2.19 -17.13
C ALA A 8 -27.02 1.83 -15.96
N GLU A 9 -26.92 2.71 -14.96
CA GLU A 9 -26.11 2.48 -13.76
C GLU A 9 -26.65 1.31 -12.93
N PHE A 10 -27.97 1.28 -12.68
CA PHE A 10 -28.62 0.14 -12.02
C PHE A 10 -28.31 -1.18 -12.73
N LYS A 11 -28.39 -1.21 -14.06
CA LYS A 11 -28.11 -2.42 -14.86
C LYS A 11 -26.66 -2.88 -14.70
N ASP A 12 -25.69 -1.97 -14.73
CA ASP A 12 -24.27 -2.33 -14.50
C ASP A 12 -24.05 -2.91 -13.10
N ILE A 13 -24.64 -2.27 -12.07
CA ILE A 13 -24.52 -2.74 -10.69
C ILE A 13 -25.13 -4.13 -10.52
N TYR A 14 -26.37 -4.29 -11.01
CA TYR A 14 -27.06 -5.57 -10.99
C TYR A 14 -26.26 -6.65 -11.72
N GLN A 15 -25.74 -6.35 -12.91
CA GLN A 15 -24.95 -7.30 -13.70
C GLN A 15 -23.66 -7.68 -12.97
N PHE A 16 -22.95 -6.74 -12.36
CA PHE A 16 -21.78 -7.05 -11.55
C PHE A 16 -22.14 -7.91 -10.33
N ALA A 17 -23.24 -7.59 -9.65
CA ALA A 17 -23.68 -8.33 -8.47
C ALA A 17 -24.05 -9.78 -8.81
N HIS A 18 -24.79 -9.99 -9.91
CA HIS A 18 -25.29 -11.31 -10.31
C HIS A 18 -24.24 -12.18 -11.04
N ASN A 19 -23.28 -11.57 -11.73
CA ASN A 19 -22.33 -12.31 -12.57
C ASN A 19 -21.33 -13.12 -11.72
N SER A 20 -20.98 -14.32 -12.19
CA SER A 20 -20.00 -15.22 -11.57
C SER A 20 -18.58 -14.64 -11.48
N THR A 21 -18.26 -13.65 -12.33
CA THR A 21 -16.99 -12.91 -12.30
C THR A 21 -17.04 -11.63 -11.45
N GLY A 22 -18.22 -11.30 -10.91
CA GLY A 22 -18.44 -10.20 -9.99
C GLY A 22 -18.71 -10.72 -8.59
N MET A 23 -19.89 -10.41 -8.03
CA MET A 23 -20.24 -10.84 -6.67
C MET A 23 -20.86 -12.25 -6.63
N ASN A 24 -21.38 -12.75 -7.76
CA ASN A 24 -22.05 -14.06 -7.87
C ASN A 24 -23.22 -14.24 -6.89
N LEU A 25 -24.01 -13.18 -6.71
CA LEU A 25 -25.25 -13.21 -5.94
C LEU A 25 -26.38 -13.84 -6.77
N ASN A 26 -27.39 -14.39 -6.10
CA ASN A 26 -28.62 -14.80 -6.79
C ASN A 26 -29.39 -13.56 -7.28
N HIS A 27 -30.49 -13.78 -8.01
CA HIS A 27 -31.30 -12.71 -8.59
C HIS A 27 -31.80 -11.69 -7.55
N GLU A 28 -32.37 -12.17 -6.44
CA GLU A 28 -32.99 -11.35 -5.39
C GLU A 28 -31.95 -10.51 -4.64
N ASP A 29 -30.80 -11.11 -4.31
CA ASP A 29 -29.70 -10.45 -3.62
C ASP A 29 -29.00 -9.44 -4.53
N ALA A 30 -28.82 -9.75 -5.82
CA ALA A 30 -28.24 -8.84 -6.80
C ALA A 30 -29.14 -7.61 -7.04
N GLU A 31 -30.45 -7.82 -7.12
CA GLU A 31 -31.42 -6.73 -7.22
C GLU A 31 -31.41 -5.87 -5.95
N SER A 32 -31.46 -6.50 -4.78
CA SER A 32 -31.40 -5.81 -3.50
C SER A 32 -30.13 -4.97 -3.35
N PHE A 33 -28.97 -5.52 -3.75
CA PHE A 33 -27.70 -4.80 -3.76
C PHE A 33 -27.73 -3.60 -4.72
N ALA A 34 -28.23 -3.77 -5.94
CA ALA A 34 -28.31 -2.69 -6.93
C ALA A 34 -29.26 -1.57 -6.50
N LEU A 35 -30.41 -1.92 -5.92
CA LEU A 35 -31.34 -0.95 -5.34
C LEU A 35 -30.74 -0.21 -4.15
N HIS A 36 -30.03 -0.93 -3.27
CA HIS A 36 -29.34 -0.33 -2.13
C HIS A 36 -28.24 0.64 -2.60
N TRP A 37 -27.43 0.24 -3.58
CA TRP A 37 -26.41 1.11 -4.18
C TRP A 37 -27.01 2.38 -4.77
N ALA A 38 -28.06 2.25 -5.58
CA ALA A 38 -28.72 3.40 -6.20
C ALA A 38 -29.29 4.40 -5.17
N ARG A 39 -29.63 3.95 -3.95
CA ARG A 39 -30.13 4.80 -2.86
C ARG A 39 -29.00 5.45 -2.08
N GLU A 40 -28.04 4.66 -1.61
CA GLU A 40 -27.05 5.11 -0.62
C GLU A 40 -25.73 5.59 -1.25
N TYR A 41 -25.43 5.13 -2.46
CA TYR A 41 -24.12 5.29 -3.09
C TYR A 41 -24.18 5.87 -4.52
N SER A 42 -25.29 6.51 -4.89
CA SER A 42 -25.51 7.09 -6.23
C SER A 42 -24.49 8.16 -6.66
N ASN A 43 -23.76 8.75 -5.72
CA ASN A 43 -22.68 9.70 -5.98
C ASN A 43 -21.28 9.07 -5.89
N LYS A 44 -21.19 7.77 -5.58
CA LYS A 44 -19.93 7.06 -5.40
C LYS A 44 -19.47 6.43 -6.71
N ASN A 45 -18.16 6.20 -6.79
CA ASN A 45 -17.56 5.59 -7.97
C ASN A 45 -17.71 4.07 -7.92
N PHE A 46 -18.68 3.53 -8.67
CA PHE A 46 -18.92 2.09 -8.72
C PHE A 46 -17.76 1.30 -9.37
N GLU A 47 -17.04 1.87 -10.34
CA GLU A 47 -15.83 1.22 -10.89
C GLU A 47 -14.76 1.03 -9.82
N LYS A 48 -14.61 2.02 -8.93
CA LYS A 48 -13.71 1.90 -7.78
C LYS A 48 -14.14 0.78 -6.84
N PHE A 49 -15.43 0.67 -6.54
CA PHE A 49 -15.97 -0.44 -5.76
C PHE A 49 -15.65 -1.79 -6.40
N LYS A 50 -15.89 -1.94 -7.72
CA LYS A 50 -15.60 -3.18 -8.45
C LYS A 50 -14.13 -3.58 -8.35
N ASP A 51 -13.21 -2.63 -8.51
CA ASP A 51 -11.77 -2.90 -8.38
C ASP A 51 -11.38 -3.30 -6.95
N VAL A 52 -11.88 -2.57 -5.95
CA VAL A 52 -11.61 -2.84 -4.53
C VAL A 52 -12.15 -4.20 -4.11
N PHE A 53 -13.39 -4.51 -4.46
CA PHE A 53 -14.02 -5.79 -4.17
C PHE A 53 -13.24 -6.96 -4.80
N ARG A 54 -12.88 -6.84 -6.08
CA ARG A 54 -12.11 -7.89 -6.79
C ARG A 54 -10.76 -8.11 -6.13
N TYR A 55 -10.04 -7.04 -5.77
CA TYR A 55 -8.78 -7.16 -5.06
C TYR A 55 -8.96 -7.85 -3.70
N ALA A 56 -9.94 -7.41 -2.92
CA ALA A 56 -10.25 -7.98 -1.60
C ALA A 56 -10.57 -9.48 -1.68
N ARG A 57 -11.38 -9.88 -2.66
CA ARG A 57 -11.81 -11.27 -2.86
C ARG A 57 -10.73 -12.18 -3.44
N SER A 58 -9.80 -11.62 -4.20
CA SER A 58 -8.79 -12.39 -4.94
C SER A 58 -7.72 -13.03 -4.05
N THR A 59 -7.24 -14.20 -4.45
CA THR A 59 -6.13 -14.92 -3.80
C THR A 59 -4.80 -14.17 -3.88
N GLY A 60 -4.60 -13.37 -4.94
CA GLY A 60 -3.43 -12.49 -5.11
C GLY A 60 -3.58 -11.11 -4.45
N GLY A 61 -4.69 -10.85 -3.77
CA GLY A 61 -4.96 -9.63 -3.02
C GLY A 61 -5.10 -9.93 -1.54
N MET A 62 -6.30 -9.79 -0.99
CA MET A 62 -6.55 -9.95 0.45
C MET A 62 -7.14 -11.33 0.80
N ASN A 63 -7.67 -12.05 -0.19
CA ASN A 63 -8.31 -13.36 -0.03
C ASN A 63 -9.39 -13.39 1.06
N LEU A 64 -10.19 -12.32 1.12
CA LEU A 64 -11.30 -12.21 2.06
C LEU A 64 -12.49 -13.09 1.66
N SER A 65 -13.35 -13.40 2.63
CA SER A 65 -14.67 -13.96 2.34
C SER A 65 -15.47 -12.97 1.49
N HIS A 66 -16.57 -13.43 0.88
CA HIS A 66 -17.44 -12.56 0.10
C HIS A 66 -17.91 -11.35 0.93
N GLU A 67 -18.50 -11.60 2.11
CA GLU A 67 -19.03 -10.57 3.01
C GLU A 67 -17.96 -9.54 3.39
N LEU A 68 -16.79 -10.00 3.86
CA LEU A 68 -15.68 -9.11 4.21
C LEU A 68 -15.13 -8.33 3.00
N SER A 69 -15.25 -8.88 1.78
CA SER A 69 -14.84 -8.18 0.56
C SER A 69 -15.82 -7.06 0.20
N VAL A 70 -17.12 -7.26 0.44
CA VAL A 70 -18.15 -6.22 0.28
C VAL A 70 -17.91 -5.10 1.29
N ASP A 71 -17.78 -5.45 2.57
CA ASP A 71 -17.56 -4.48 3.65
C ASP A 71 -16.32 -3.63 3.39
N PHE A 72 -15.20 -4.27 3.04
CA PHE A 72 -13.96 -3.57 2.71
C PHE A 72 -14.11 -2.63 1.51
N ALA A 73 -14.82 -3.07 0.47
CA ALA A 73 -15.03 -2.25 -0.73
C ALA A 73 -15.96 -1.06 -0.46
N LEU A 74 -16.99 -1.24 0.37
CA LEU A 74 -17.87 -0.17 0.82
C LEU A 74 -17.13 0.85 1.70
N GLU A 75 -16.35 0.38 2.68
CA GLU A 75 -15.48 1.22 3.51
C GLU A 75 -14.55 2.07 2.63
N TRP A 76 -13.88 1.45 1.65
CA TRP A 76 -12.98 2.16 0.76
C TRP A 76 -13.67 3.29 -0.02
N VAL A 77 -14.82 3.04 -0.64
CA VAL A 77 -15.53 4.07 -1.42
C VAL A 77 -16.22 5.12 -0.55
N ASN A 78 -16.40 4.84 0.74
CA ASN A 78 -16.91 5.81 1.69
C ASN A 78 -15.83 6.75 2.19
N ASP A 79 -14.71 6.19 2.65
CA ASP A 79 -13.73 6.92 3.46
C ASP A 79 -12.44 7.25 2.70
N TYR A 80 -12.17 6.53 1.60
CA TYR A 80 -10.90 6.59 0.87
C TYR A 80 -11.08 6.71 -0.66
N ALA A 81 -12.24 7.21 -1.11
CA ALA A 81 -12.58 7.27 -2.53
C ALA A 81 -11.59 8.14 -3.35
N ASP A 82 -11.05 9.18 -2.74
CA ASP A 82 -10.06 10.09 -3.32
C ASP A 82 -8.62 9.55 -3.25
N ARG A 83 -8.41 8.41 -2.57
CA ARG A 83 -7.10 7.82 -2.37
C ARG A 83 -6.70 6.87 -3.48
N ASP A 84 -5.39 6.85 -3.71
CA ASP A 84 -4.75 5.95 -4.66
C ASP A 84 -4.80 4.51 -4.12
N PHE A 85 -5.66 3.71 -4.72
CA PHE A 85 -5.85 2.32 -4.33
C PHE A 85 -4.74 1.41 -4.87
N GLU A 86 -4.11 1.76 -6.00
CA GLU A 86 -2.93 1.02 -6.47
C GLU A 86 -1.77 1.19 -5.48
N LYS A 87 -1.62 2.40 -4.93
CA LYS A 87 -0.67 2.64 -3.84
C LYS A 87 -0.99 1.79 -2.61
N PHE A 88 -2.26 1.69 -2.21
CA PHE A 88 -2.66 0.78 -1.13
C PHE A 88 -2.28 -0.69 -1.43
N LYS A 89 -2.62 -1.21 -2.63
CA LYS A 89 -2.29 -2.59 -3.04
C LYS A 89 -0.78 -2.85 -2.91
N ASN A 90 0.03 -1.92 -3.41
CA ASN A 90 1.50 -2.04 -3.38
C ASN A 90 2.04 -2.02 -1.94
N VAL A 91 1.53 -1.12 -1.10
CA VAL A 91 1.93 -1.03 0.31
C VAL A 91 1.55 -2.27 1.08
N PHE A 92 0.30 -2.73 0.93
CA PHE A 92 -0.19 -3.94 1.59
C PHE A 92 0.62 -5.18 1.18
N ARG A 93 0.89 -5.35 -0.12
CA ARG A 93 1.71 -6.46 -0.64
C ARG A 93 3.12 -6.43 -0.06
N PHE A 94 3.78 -5.28 -0.05
CA PHE A 94 5.10 -5.15 0.56
C PHE A 94 5.07 -5.48 2.05
N ALA A 95 4.08 -4.96 2.78
CA ALA A 95 3.92 -5.20 4.20
C ALA A 95 3.71 -6.68 4.52
N ARG A 96 2.91 -7.41 3.73
CA ARG A 96 2.69 -8.87 3.86
C ARG A 96 3.86 -9.72 3.38
N SER A 97 4.66 -9.23 2.44
CA SER A 97 5.65 -10.06 1.75
C SER A 97 6.81 -10.48 2.66
N PRO A 98 7.32 -11.72 2.53
CA PRO A 98 8.50 -12.18 3.24
C PRO A 98 9.77 -11.34 2.95
N GLY A 99 9.88 -10.83 1.71
CA GLY A 99 10.97 -9.93 1.29
C GLY A 99 10.70 -8.44 1.55
N GLY A 100 9.63 -8.11 2.27
CA GLY A 100 9.29 -6.78 2.71
C GLY A 100 9.28 -6.73 4.24
N MET A 101 8.13 -6.40 4.81
CA MET A 101 8.00 -6.28 6.27
C MET A 101 7.57 -7.58 6.97
N ASN A 102 7.03 -8.54 6.21
CA ASN A 102 6.50 -9.82 6.71
C ASN A 102 5.53 -9.66 7.90
N LEU A 103 4.71 -8.61 7.87
CA LEU A 103 3.68 -8.37 8.87
C LEU A 103 2.54 -9.36 8.68
N TYR A 104 1.91 -9.77 9.79
CA TYR A 104 0.65 -10.49 9.72
C TYR A 104 -0.47 -9.60 9.16
N TYR A 105 -1.57 -10.22 8.76
CA TYR A 105 -2.64 -9.58 7.99
C TYR A 105 -3.10 -8.24 8.54
N ALA A 106 -3.56 -8.19 9.81
CA ALA A 106 -4.13 -6.95 10.35
C ALA A 106 -3.09 -5.83 10.50
N HIS A 107 -1.83 -6.14 10.82
CA HIS A 107 -0.76 -5.14 10.83
C HIS A 107 -0.39 -4.63 9.44
N ALA A 108 -0.36 -5.50 8.44
CA ALA A 108 -0.12 -5.07 7.06
C ALA A 108 -1.27 -4.19 6.53
N LEU A 109 -2.50 -4.51 6.92
CA LEU A 109 -3.69 -3.72 6.59
C LEU A 109 -3.60 -2.33 7.21
N ASN A 110 -3.34 -2.25 8.52
CA ASN A 110 -3.18 -0.98 9.21
C ASN A 110 -2.05 -0.13 8.61
N PHE A 111 -0.89 -0.76 8.35
CA PHE A 111 0.23 -0.08 7.71
C PHE A 111 -0.12 0.48 6.33
N ALA A 112 -0.86 -0.27 5.51
CA ALA A 112 -1.29 0.20 4.20
C ALA A 112 -2.25 1.38 4.28
N TYR A 113 -3.20 1.35 5.23
CA TYR A 113 -4.10 2.48 5.49
C TYR A 113 -3.35 3.73 5.99
N GLU A 114 -2.49 3.58 6.99
CA GLU A 114 -1.66 4.67 7.51
C GLU A 114 -0.79 5.27 6.41
N TRP A 115 -0.26 4.45 5.50
CA TRP A 115 0.53 4.95 4.38
C TRP A 115 -0.29 5.82 3.42
N VAL A 116 -1.46 5.34 2.98
CA VAL A 116 -2.28 6.13 2.02
C VAL A 116 -2.96 7.32 2.67
N ARG A 117 -3.11 7.34 4.00
CA ARG A 117 -3.62 8.47 4.76
C ARG A 117 -2.54 9.54 4.98
N ASP A 118 -1.40 9.15 5.54
CA ASP A 118 -0.42 10.08 6.12
C ASP A 118 0.84 10.27 5.25
N HIS A 119 1.05 9.37 4.29
CA HIS A 119 2.28 9.25 3.50
C HIS A 119 2.01 9.20 1.99
N ALA A 120 0.81 9.59 1.55
CA ALA A 120 0.38 9.52 0.16
C ALA A 120 1.31 10.26 -0.81
N ASN A 121 1.97 11.33 -0.38
CA ASN A 121 2.90 12.11 -1.18
C ASN A 121 4.35 11.63 -1.12
N ARG A 122 4.66 10.63 -0.27
CA ARG A 122 6.02 10.08 -0.15
C ARG A 122 6.26 9.01 -1.19
N ASP A 123 7.51 8.92 -1.63
CA ASP A 123 7.99 7.89 -2.56
C ASP A 123 8.04 6.54 -1.83
N PHE A 124 7.08 5.66 -2.16
CA PHE A 124 7.00 4.35 -1.54
C PHE A 124 8.08 3.41 -2.07
N GLU A 125 8.47 3.52 -3.35
CA GLU A 125 9.54 2.69 -3.91
C GLU A 125 10.86 2.97 -3.19
N LYS A 126 11.19 4.25 -3.00
CA LYS A 126 12.35 4.65 -2.20
C LYS A 126 12.26 4.16 -0.77
N PHE A 127 11.08 4.22 -0.13
CA PHE A 127 10.89 3.64 1.20
C PHE A 127 11.22 2.14 1.24
N THR A 128 10.70 1.36 0.28
CA THR A 128 10.96 -0.08 0.23
C THR A 128 12.45 -0.39 0.00
N GLU A 129 13.11 0.38 -0.86
CA GLU A 129 14.55 0.26 -1.12
C GLU A 129 15.36 0.49 0.15
N VAL A 130 15.08 1.59 0.85
CA VAL A 130 15.78 1.97 2.08
C VAL A 130 15.51 0.98 3.20
N PHE A 131 14.26 0.56 3.37
CA PHE A 131 13.89 -0.42 4.38
C PHE A 131 14.61 -1.76 4.17
N ARG A 132 14.63 -2.27 2.93
CA ARG A 132 15.34 -3.51 2.59
C ARG A 132 16.82 -3.40 2.89
N TYR A 133 17.48 -2.34 2.40
CA TYR A 133 18.89 -2.11 2.70
C TYR A 133 19.15 -2.04 4.21
N ALA A 134 18.28 -1.37 4.96
CA ALA A 134 18.40 -1.28 6.40
C ALA A 134 18.29 -2.64 7.11
N ARG A 135 17.43 -3.54 6.62
CA ARG A 135 17.20 -4.88 7.21
C ARG A 135 18.23 -5.93 6.82
N THR A 136 18.82 -5.84 5.63
CA THR A 136 19.66 -6.91 5.09
C THR A 136 21.03 -6.98 5.78
N PRO A 137 21.63 -8.18 5.91
CA PRO A 137 23.00 -8.36 6.40
C PRO A 137 24.04 -7.59 5.60
N ASP A 138 23.88 -7.51 4.27
CA ASP A 138 24.79 -6.79 3.36
C ASP A 138 24.57 -5.26 3.36
N GLY A 139 23.58 -4.79 4.11
CA GLY A 139 23.29 -3.37 4.29
C GLY A 139 23.62 -2.92 5.70
N MET A 140 22.61 -2.46 6.44
CA MET A 140 22.82 -1.95 7.81
C MET A 140 22.54 -2.99 8.89
N ASN A 141 21.92 -4.12 8.55
CA ASN A 141 21.54 -5.21 9.45
C ASN A 141 20.81 -4.74 10.73
N LEU A 142 19.91 -3.78 10.58
CA LEU A 142 19.09 -3.26 11.67
C LEU A 142 17.98 -4.21 12.02
N ASN A 143 17.55 -4.20 13.27
CA ASN A 143 16.28 -4.81 13.66
C ASN A 143 15.11 -4.11 12.95
N PHE A 144 13.93 -4.70 13.04
CA PHE A 144 12.74 -4.23 12.35
C PHE A 144 12.41 -2.76 12.65
N GLU A 145 12.37 -2.40 13.93
CA GLU A 145 11.97 -1.05 14.37
C GLU A 145 12.95 0.03 13.89
N TYR A 146 14.25 -0.22 14.01
CA TYR A 146 15.26 0.74 13.56
C TYR A 146 15.31 0.85 12.03
N ALA A 147 15.09 -0.24 11.29
CA ALA A 147 14.97 -0.18 9.84
C ALA A 147 13.74 0.61 9.40
N LEU A 148 12.61 0.43 10.08
CA LEU A 148 11.37 1.15 9.82
C LEU A 148 11.56 2.65 10.07
N TYR A 149 12.10 3.00 11.24
CA TYR A 149 12.43 4.39 11.58
C TYR A 149 13.37 5.02 10.56
N PHE A 150 14.44 4.32 10.17
CA PHE A 150 15.41 4.81 9.20
C PHE A 150 14.78 5.04 7.82
N ALA A 151 13.97 4.11 7.33
CA ALA A 151 13.28 4.24 6.05
C ALA A 151 12.31 5.43 6.04
N PHE A 152 11.52 5.61 7.10
CA PHE A 152 10.64 6.76 7.23
C PHE A 152 11.40 8.09 7.31
N GLN A 153 12.48 8.13 8.08
CA GLN A 153 13.35 9.30 8.16
C GLN A 153 13.91 9.65 6.78
N TRP A 154 14.36 8.63 6.03
CA TRP A 154 14.91 8.84 4.69
C TRP A 154 13.92 9.48 3.74
N VAL A 155 12.73 8.91 3.58
CA VAL A 155 11.74 9.45 2.63
C VAL A 155 11.15 10.79 3.08
N ARG A 156 11.29 11.15 4.36
CA ARG A 156 10.91 12.47 4.88
C ARG A 156 11.98 13.51 4.59
N ASP A 157 13.23 13.24 4.94
CA ASP A 157 14.28 14.25 5.03
C ASP A 157 15.23 14.24 3.81
N TYR A 158 15.36 13.10 3.13
CA TYR A 158 16.38 12.83 2.13
C TYR A 158 15.82 12.24 0.82
N SER A 159 14.52 12.37 0.57
CA SER A 159 13.86 11.78 -0.61
C SER A 159 14.45 12.21 -1.95
N ARG A 160 15.02 13.42 -2.02
CA ARG A 160 15.69 13.97 -3.22
C ARG A 160 17.18 13.63 -3.30
N ARG A 161 17.73 12.96 -2.30
CA ARG A 161 19.15 12.62 -2.24
C ARG A 161 19.40 11.25 -2.86
N ASP A 162 20.59 11.10 -3.40
CA ASP A 162 21.03 9.85 -4.01
C ASP A 162 21.36 8.82 -2.94
N PHE A 163 20.47 7.83 -2.80
CA PHE A 163 20.65 6.77 -1.81
C PHE A 163 21.83 5.84 -2.14
N GLU A 164 22.24 5.71 -3.40
CA GLU A 164 23.43 4.92 -3.76
C GLU A 164 24.70 5.53 -3.16
N LYS A 165 24.85 6.86 -3.23
CA LYS A 165 25.97 7.56 -2.58
C LYS A 165 26.04 7.30 -1.08
N PHE A 166 24.88 7.25 -0.41
CA PHE A 166 24.84 6.88 1.00
C PHE A 166 25.29 5.43 1.22
N LYS A 167 24.78 4.48 0.42
CA LYS A 167 25.15 3.06 0.51
C LYS A 167 26.65 2.85 0.30
N ASP A 168 27.24 3.51 -0.69
CA ASP A 168 28.67 3.42 -0.98
C ASP A 168 29.53 3.99 0.14
N ALA A 169 29.20 5.19 0.61
CA ALA A 169 29.91 5.82 1.73
C ALA A 169 29.79 5.00 3.02
N TYR A 170 28.61 4.43 3.29
CA TYR A 170 28.38 3.57 4.44
C TYR A 170 29.18 2.26 4.36
N ARG A 171 29.16 1.58 3.21
CA ARG A 171 29.94 0.35 2.97
C ARG A 171 31.42 0.59 3.14
N PHE A 172 31.95 1.65 2.54
CA PHE A 172 33.35 2.04 2.73
C PHE A 172 33.68 2.26 4.21
N ALA A 173 32.84 3.01 4.92
CA ALA A 173 33.05 3.30 6.33
C ALA A 173 32.99 2.05 7.23
N ARG A 174 32.13 1.08 6.94
CA ARG A 174 31.99 -0.17 7.71
C ARG A 174 33.01 -1.25 7.35
N SER A 175 33.51 -1.24 6.12
CA SER A 175 34.35 -2.34 5.62
C SER A 175 35.68 -2.42 6.37
N PRO A 176 36.19 -3.65 6.63
CA PRO A 176 37.51 -3.85 7.23
C PRO A 176 38.66 -3.27 6.39
N GLY A 177 38.52 -3.28 5.06
CA GLY A 177 39.47 -2.67 4.12
C GLY A 177 39.26 -1.17 3.87
N GLY A 178 38.25 -0.56 4.50
CA GLY A 178 37.97 0.87 4.43
C GLY A 178 38.30 1.54 5.75
N MET A 179 37.31 2.15 6.40
CA MET A 179 37.53 2.87 7.66
C MET A 179 37.30 2.02 8.92
N ASN A 180 36.69 0.84 8.79
CA ASN A 180 36.33 -0.07 9.89
C ASN A 180 35.65 0.64 11.09
N LEU A 181 34.78 1.61 10.81
CA LEU A 181 34.07 2.38 11.83
C LEU A 181 32.97 1.55 12.48
N THR A 182 32.62 1.91 13.72
CA THR A 182 31.40 1.40 14.37
C THR A 182 30.16 1.78 13.56
N TYR A 183 29.05 1.09 13.81
CA TYR A 183 27.78 1.35 13.14
C TYR A 183 27.38 2.83 13.13
N GLU A 184 27.35 3.47 14.31
CA GLU A 184 26.95 4.88 14.45
C GLU A 184 27.92 5.84 13.76
N ALA A 185 29.23 5.56 13.86
CA ALA A 185 30.25 6.39 13.23
C ALA A 185 30.18 6.29 11.69
N ALA A 186 29.96 5.08 11.15
CA ALA A 186 29.79 4.87 9.72
C ALA A 186 28.52 5.54 9.18
N LYS A 187 27.40 5.45 9.91
CA LYS A 187 26.14 6.13 9.57
C LYS A 187 26.35 7.65 9.52
N LYS A 188 26.98 8.24 10.55
CA LYS A 188 27.30 9.67 10.59
C LYS A 188 28.21 10.09 9.43
N PHE A 189 29.24 9.29 9.13
CA PHE A 189 30.13 9.53 8.00
C PHE A 189 29.37 9.54 6.67
N ALA A 190 28.53 8.54 6.42
CA ALA A 190 27.76 8.42 5.19
C ALA A 190 26.80 9.61 4.99
N PHE A 191 26.11 10.04 6.05
CA PHE A 191 25.28 11.24 5.98
C PHE A 191 26.08 12.51 5.71
N ARG A 192 27.26 12.67 6.33
CA ARG A 192 28.13 13.81 6.04
C ARG A 192 28.52 13.85 4.56
N LYS A 193 28.93 12.71 4.00
CA LYS A 193 29.30 12.61 2.58
C LYS A 193 28.13 12.85 1.63
N LEU A 194 26.94 12.44 2.01
CA LEU A 194 25.72 12.73 1.24
C LEU A 194 25.37 14.22 1.21
N LEU A 195 25.61 14.93 2.31
CA LEU A 195 25.29 16.36 2.44
C LEU A 195 26.35 17.26 1.79
N ASP A 196 27.59 16.80 1.71
CA ASP A 196 28.70 17.49 1.04
C ASP A 196 28.62 17.38 -0.51
N SER A 197 27.67 16.59 -1.06
CA SER A 197 27.49 16.32 -2.50
C SER A 197 26.22 16.93 -3.09
#